data_AF-A0A7C9DTJ9-F1
#
_entry.id   AF-A0A7C9DTJ9-F1
#
_cell.length_a   1.000
_cell.length_b   1.000
_cell.length_c   1.000
_cell.angle_alpha   90.00
_cell.angle_beta   90.00
_cell.angle_gamma   90.00
#
_symmetry.space_group_name_H-M   'P 1'
#
loop_
_entity.id
_entity.type
_entity.pdbx_description
1 polymer ?
#
loop_
_entity_poly.entity_id
_entity_poly.type
_entity_poly.pdbx_seq_one_letter_code
_entity_poly.pdbx_strand_id
1 'polypeptide(L)'
;SCLVSAVILDFFCYSALEITKSLNLPTYFYFSTNASALALFLNFPEFDKIASDSFRNLGTTPFEVPGLFSVPASSMLEPTLDRGVSYDEFVNMGAHLARSDGIIINTFESLESKAVKALRDGTCLPGTPIPPIYCIGPLIADRGESNIGGEKNE
;
A
#
# COMPACT_ATOMS: atom_id res chain seq x y z
N SER A 1 -8.20 -15.64 -30.04
CA SER A 1 -8.19 -14.37 -29.29
C SER A 1 -7.35 -14.57 -28.05
N CYS A 2 -6.47 -13.63 -27.69
CA CYS A 2 -5.76 -13.66 -26.41
C CYS A 2 -6.68 -13.00 -25.37
N LEU A 3 -7.17 -13.76 -24.40
CA LEU A 3 -7.95 -13.21 -23.28
C LEU A 3 -6.99 -12.70 -22.21
N VAL A 4 -7.26 -11.51 -21.67
CA VAL A 4 -6.53 -10.97 -20.52
C VAL A 4 -6.73 -11.92 -19.33
N SER A 5 -5.63 -12.43 -18.76
CA SER A 5 -5.69 -13.41 -17.67
C SER A 5 -5.77 -12.77 -16.27
N ALA A 6 -5.22 -11.57 -16.11
CA ALA A 6 -5.28 -10.78 -14.90
C ALA A 6 -4.91 -9.31 -15.20
N VAL A 7 -5.25 -8.41 -14.28
CA VAL A 7 -4.82 -7.00 -14.29
C VAL A 7 -4.00 -6.74 -13.03
N ILE A 8 -2.83 -6.10 -13.20
CA ILE A 8 -2.02 -5.61 -12.09
C ILE A 8 -2.11 -4.09 -12.10
N LEU A 9 -2.69 -3.53 -11.04
CA LEU A 9 -2.88 -2.10 -10.88
C LEU A 9 -1.80 -1.54 -9.95
N ASP A 10 -1.28 -0.36 -10.25
CA ASP A 10 -0.62 0.42 -9.20
C ASP A 10 -1.66 0.78 -8.11
N PHE A 11 -1.24 0.89 -6.86
CA PHE A 11 -2.15 1.14 -5.74
C PHE A 11 -2.85 2.51 -5.82
N PHE A 12 -2.30 3.50 -6.53
CA PHE A 12 -3.02 4.76 -6.82
C PHE A 12 -4.17 4.57 -7.82
N CYS A 13 -4.15 3.50 -8.63
CA CYS A 13 -5.21 3.17 -9.58
C CYS A 13 -6.34 2.35 -8.93
N TYR A 14 -6.53 2.45 -7.61
CA TYR A 14 -7.46 1.60 -6.87
C TYR A 14 -8.92 1.67 -7.37
N SER A 15 -9.33 2.82 -7.90
CA SER A 15 -10.69 3.04 -8.44
C SER A 15 -11.01 2.14 -9.63
N ALA A 16 -10.00 1.63 -10.34
CA ALA A 16 -10.19 0.71 -11.46
C ALA A 16 -10.62 -0.71 -11.01
N LEU A 17 -10.52 -1.03 -9.72
CA LEU A 17 -10.90 -2.35 -9.18
C LEU A 17 -12.35 -2.72 -9.48
N GLU A 18 -13.29 -1.78 -9.34
CA GLU A 18 -14.70 -2.06 -9.62
C GLU A 18 -14.94 -2.37 -11.10
N ILE A 19 -14.21 -1.69 -11.98
CA ILE A 19 -14.28 -1.90 -13.43
C ILE A 19 -13.73 -3.28 -13.77
N THR A 20 -12.55 -3.65 -13.29
CA THR A 20 -11.95 -4.95 -13.59
C THR A 20 -12.77 -6.11 -13.01
N LYS A 21 -13.36 -5.93 -11.83
CA LYS A 21 -14.31 -6.89 -11.25
C LYS A 21 -15.57 -7.06 -12.10
N SER A 22 -16.14 -5.98 -12.62
CA SER A 22 -17.31 -6.06 -13.53
C SER A 22 -17.03 -6.85 -14.81
N LEU A 23 -15.75 -6.91 -15.21
CA LEU A 23 -15.25 -7.67 -16.36
C LEU A 23 -14.84 -9.11 -15.98
N ASN A 24 -15.01 -9.52 -14.72
CA ASN A 24 -14.55 -10.80 -14.17
C ASN A 24 -13.04 -11.05 -14.36
N LEU A 25 -12.22 -10.00 -14.29
CA LEU A 25 -10.78 -10.10 -14.38
C LEU A 25 -10.16 -10.21 -12.98
N PRO A 26 -9.33 -11.25 -12.71
CA PRO A 26 -8.51 -11.27 -11.51
C PRO A 26 -7.67 -10.00 -11.41
N THR A 27 -7.76 -9.31 -10.28
CA THR A 27 -7.16 -7.98 -10.10
C THR A 27 -6.23 -7.97 -8.90
N TYR A 28 -4.97 -7.68 -9.18
CA TYR A 28 -3.91 -7.59 -8.18
C TYR A 28 -3.45 -6.14 -8.06
N PHE A 29 -2.99 -5.75 -6.87
CA PHE A 29 -2.28 -4.49 -6.70
C PHE A 29 -0.79 -4.71 -6.64
N TYR A 30 -0.03 -3.90 -7.36
CA TYR A 30 1.39 -3.68 -7.13
C TYR A 30 1.55 -2.51 -6.16
N PHE A 31 1.94 -2.83 -4.92
CA PHE A 31 2.28 -1.86 -3.90
C PHE A 31 3.78 -1.63 -3.93
N SER A 32 4.19 -0.54 -4.59
CA SER A 32 5.58 -0.26 -4.95
C SER A 32 6.47 0.22 -3.78
N THR A 33 5.97 0.11 -2.55
CA THR A 33 6.70 0.38 -1.30
C THR A 33 6.84 -0.91 -0.47
N ASN A 34 6.97 -0.77 0.86
CA ASN A 34 7.34 -1.83 1.79
C ASN A 34 6.13 -2.45 2.53
N ALA A 35 6.34 -3.57 3.23
CA ALA A 35 5.28 -4.29 3.94
C ALA A 35 4.70 -3.49 5.11
N SER A 36 5.53 -2.75 5.83
CA SER A 36 5.09 -1.93 6.96
C SER A 36 4.13 -0.82 6.51
N ALA A 37 4.44 -0.16 5.39
CA ALA A 37 3.58 0.83 4.76
C ALA A 37 2.28 0.19 4.27
N LEU A 38 2.31 -1.03 3.71
CA LEU A 38 1.08 -1.71 3.30
C LEU A 38 0.16 -1.94 4.49
N ALA A 39 0.72 -2.40 5.62
CA ALA A 39 -0.04 -2.59 6.85
C ALA A 39 -0.66 -1.27 7.35
N LEU A 40 0.07 -0.15 7.28
CA LEU A 40 -0.48 1.17 7.60
C LEU A 40 -1.65 1.54 6.67
N PHE A 41 -1.48 1.36 5.35
CA PHE A 41 -2.49 1.75 4.37
C PHE A 41 -3.79 0.95 4.52
N LEU A 42 -3.67 -0.36 4.77
CA LEU A 42 -4.81 -1.23 5.03
C LEU A 42 -5.59 -0.84 6.30
N ASN A 43 -4.95 -0.16 7.26
CA ASN A 43 -5.60 0.29 8.51
C ASN A 43 -6.27 1.67 8.40
N PHE A 44 -6.10 2.44 7.32
CA PHE A 44 -6.77 3.76 7.18
C PHE A 44 -8.30 3.70 7.37
N PRO A 45 -9.03 2.70 6.84
CA PRO A 45 -10.46 2.55 7.13
C PRO A 45 -10.80 2.38 8.61
N GLU A 46 -9.93 1.73 9.40
CA GLU A 46 -10.14 1.60 10.84
C GLU A 46 -9.76 2.88 11.58
N PHE A 47 -8.70 3.56 11.15
CA PHE A 47 -8.31 4.86 11.70
C PHE A 47 -9.38 5.92 11.49
N ASP A 48 -10.04 5.91 10.34
CA ASP A 48 -11.16 6.81 10.03
C ASP A 48 -12.30 6.69 11.04
N LYS A 49 -12.67 5.45 11.40
CA LYS A 49 -13.75 5.17 12.36
C LYS A 49 -13.43 5.64 13.79
N ILE A 50 -12.17 5.57 14.20
CA ILE A 50 -11.76 5.86 15.59
C ILE A 50 -11.24 7.28 15.79
N ALA A 51 -10.78 7.94 14.72
CA ALA A 51 -10.22 9.28 14.81
C ALA A 51 -11.33 10.31 15.04
N SER A 52 -11.28 11.00 16.18
CA SER A 52 -12.26 12.01 16.56
C SER A 52 -12.11 13.36 15.82
N ASP A 53 -10.98 13.57 15.14
CA ASP A 53 -10.66 14.79 14.38
C ASP A 53 -9.64 14.45 13.26
N SER A 54 -9.17 15.47 12.54
CA SER A 54 -8.02 15.44 11.65
C SER A 54 -6.76 15.04 12.41
N PHE A 55 -5.87 14.23 11.81
CA PHE A 55 -4.63 13.82 12.46
C PHE A 55 -3.75 14.99 12.89
N ARG A 56 -3.77 16.11 12.14
CA ARG A 56 -3.08 17.35 12.50
C ARG A 56 -3.46 17.88 13.89
N ASN A 57 -4.73 17.80 14.24
CA ASN A 57 -5.26 18.31 15.50
C ASN A 57 -5.05 17.34 16.67
N LEU A 58 -4.84 16.05 16.36
CA LEU A 58 -4.64 14.99 17.35
C LEU A 58 -3.20 14.93 17.90
N GLY A 59 -2.28 15.72 17.34
CA GLY A 59 -0.92 15.86 17.86
C GLY A 59 -0.19 14.52 17.95
N THR A 60 0.27 14.14 19.15
CA THR A 60 1.02 12.89 19.38
C THR A 60 0.14 11.68 19.69
N THR A 61 -1.18 11.78 19.52
CA THR A 61 -2.09 10.65 19.75
C THR A 61 -1.65 9.44 18.91
N PRO A 62 -1.42 8.27 19.53
CA PRO A 62 -0.92 7.10 18.82
C PRO A 62 -2.04 6.41 18.03
N PHE A 63 -1.76 6.08 16.78
CA PHE A 63 -2.58 5.21 15.94
C PHE A 63 -1.84 3.88 15.75
N GLU A 64 -2.37 2.82 16.34
CA GLU A 64 -1.75 1.50 16.37
C GLU A 64 -2.04 0.72 15.09
N VAL A 65 -1.00 0.17 14.47
CA VAL A 65 -1.11 -0.96 13.54
C VAL A 65 -0.90 -2.24 14.36
N PRO A 66 -1.97 -3.03 14.62
CA PRO A 66 -1.93 -4.13 15.57
C PRO A 66 -0.74 -5.07 15.41
N GLY A 67 -0.01 -5.31 16.50
CA GLY A 67 1.13 -6.22 16.55
C GLY A 67 2.41 -5.72 15.85
N LEU A 68 2.39 -4.58 15.16
CA LEU A 68 3.54 -4.08 14.38
C LEU A 68 4.19 -2.86 15.00
N PHE A 69 3.53 -1.70 14.94
CA PHE A 69 4.04 -0.40 15.36
C PHE A 69 2.90 0.58 15.60
N SER A 70 3.24 1.74 16.17
CA SER A 70 2.34 2.86 16.41
C SER A 70 2.85 4.11 15.68
N VAL A 71 1.94 4.90 15.12
CA VAL A 71 2.28 6.16 14.45
C VAL A 71 1.60 7.31 15.18
N PRO A 72 2.34 8.31 15.68
CA PRO A 72 1.74 9.55 16.18
C PRO A 72 0.92 10.22 15.07
N ALA A 73 -0.27 10.74 15.38
CA ALA A 73 -1.15 11.36 14.39
C ALA A 73 -0.43 12.45 13.56
N SER A 74 0.38 13.30 14.21
CA SER A 74 1.17 14.35 13.56
C SER A 74 2.27 13.83 12.61
N SER A 75 2.61 12.55 12.68
CA SER A 75 3.61 11.89 11.84
C SER A 75 3.00 11.03 10.73
N MET A 76 1.66 11.08 10.57
CA MET A 76 0.99 10.47 9.43
C MET A 76 1.41 11.13 8.11
N LEU A 77 1.11 10.48 6.99
CA LEU A 77 1.41 10.99 5.66
C LEU A 77 0.79 12.39 5.49
N GLU A 78 1.56 13.37 4.98
CA GLU A 78 1.09 14.75 4.83
C GLU A 78 -0.30 14.87 4.15
N PRO A 79 -0.62 14.12 3.07
CA PRO A 79 -1.93 14.20 2.43
C PRO A 79 -3.11 13.71 3.30
N THR A 80 -2.82 13.04 4.42
CA THR A 80 -3.81 12.48 5.35
C THR A 80 -3.94 13.29 6.64
N LEU A 81 -3.15 14.36 6.82
CA LEU A 81 -3.16 15.12 8.07
C LEU A 81 -4.48 15.86 8.31
N ASP A 82 -5.09 16.36 7.24
CA ASP A 82 -6.35 17.10 7.26
C ASP A 82 -7.45 16.28 6.58
N ARG A 83 -8.68 16.31 7.12
CA ARG A 83 -9.83 15.69 6.45
C ARG A 83 -10.13 16.40 5.14
N GLY A 84 -10.55 15.63 4.14
CA GLY A 84 -10.88 16.11 2.80
C GLY A 84 -10.53 15.10 1.73
N VAL A 85 -10.58 15.53 0.47
CA VAL A 85 -10.44 14.65 -0.70
C VAL A 85 -9.22 13.75 -0.61
N SER A 86 -8.04 14.32 -0.35
CA SER A 86 -6.81 13.52 -0.26
C SER A 86 -6.90 12.45 0.83
N TYR A 87 -7.38 12.79 2.03
CA TYR A 87 -7.58 11.83 3.12
C TYR A 87 -8.54 10.70 2.71
N ASP A 88 -9.67 11.06 2.10
CA ASP A 88 -10.71 10.12 1.67
C ASP A 88 -10.15 9.13 0.63
N GLU A 89 -9.26 9.57 -0.26
CA GLU A 89 -8.57 8.70 -1.22
C GLU A 89 -7.72 7.63 -0.52
N PHE A 90 -7.04 7.94 0.60
CA PHE A 90 -6.27 6.94 1.36
C PHE A 90 -7.16 5.94 2.10
N VAL A 91 -8.27 6.41 2.66
CA VAL A 91 -9.28 5.52 3.27
C VAL A 91 -9.85 4.57 2.21
N ASN A 92 -10.26 5.11 1.07
CA ASN A 92 -10.80 4.31 -0.03
C ASN A 92 -9.75 3.34 -0.58
N MET A 93 -8.51 3.79 -0.76
CA MET A 93 -7.40 2.95 -1.21
C MET A 93 -7.17 1.75 -0.29
N GLY A 94 -7.12 1.96 1.03
CA GLY A 94 -7.02 0.87 2.01
C GLY A 94 -8.15 -0.15 1.88
N ALA A 95 -9.39 0.33 1.74
CA ALA A 95 -10.56 -0.54 1.55
C ALA A 95 -10.52 -1.34 0.24
N HIS A 96 -10.03 -0.75 -0.85
CA HIS A 96 -9.94 -1.43 -2.16
C HIS A 96 -8.77 -2.42 -2.21
N LEU A 97 -7.62 -2.08 -1.63
CA LEU A 97 -6.49 -2.99 -1.48
C LEU A 97 -6.92 -4.30 -0.80
N ALA A 98 -7.67 -4.21 0.31
CA ALA A 98 -8.19 -5.38 1.04
C ALA A 98 -9.19 -6.24 0.24
N ARG A 99 -9.83 -5.68 -0.80
CA ARG A 99 -10.83 -6.36 -1.64
C ARG A 99 -10.24 -6.96 -2.92
N SER A 100 -8.94 -6.80 -3.18
CA SER A 100 -8.27 -7.35 -4.36
C SER A 100 -8.07 -8.87 -4.28
N ASP A 101 -7.67 -9.49 -5.39
CA ASP A 101 -7.37 -10.92 -5.44
C ASP A 101 -5.94 -11.25 -4.93
N GLY A 102 -5.12 -10.22 -4.73
CA GLY A 102 -3.77 -10.34 -4.20
C GLY A 102 -3.00 -9.03 -4.24
N ILE A 103 -2.01 -8.89 -3.37
CA ILE A 103 -1.14 -7.73 -3.32
C ILE A 103 0.30 -8.17 -3.51
N ILE A 104 0.92 -7.63 -4.55
CA ILE A 104 2.32 -7.79 -4.88
C ILE A 104 3.07 -6.62 -4.25
N ILE A 105 4.12 -6.90 -3.49
CA ILE A 105 4.89 -5.89 -2.77
C ILE A 105 6.37 -5.90 -3.16
N ASN A 106 6.95 -4.72 -3.33
CA ASN A 106 8.36 -4.55 -3.69
C ASN A 106 9.28 -4.62 -2.46
N THR A 107 9.20 -5.72 -1.71
CA THR A 107 10.06 -6.04 -0.57
C THR A 107 10.36 -7.54 -0.57
N PHE A 108 11.21 -8.01 0.33
CA PHE A 108 11.53 -9.42 0.53
C PHE A 108 11.45 -9.79 2.01
N GLU A 109 11.14 -11.06 2.30
CA GLU A 109 10.74 -11.49 3.64
C GLU A 109 11.77 -11.19 4.72
N SER A 110 13.06 -11.37 4.45
CA SER A 110 14.10 -11.13 5.46
C SER A 110 14.32 -9.64 5.79
N LEU A 111 13.84 -8.72 4.95
CA LEU A 111 13.90 -7.27 5.22
C LEU A 111 12.85 -6.85 6.26
N GLU A 112 11.64 -7.41 6.17
CA GLU A 112 10.48 -7.00 6.97
C GLU A 112 9.68 -8.19 7.50
N SER A 113 10.37 -9.21 8.00
CA SER A 113 9.79 -10.50 8.40
C SER A 113 8.57 -10.38 9.32
N LYS A 114 8.62 -9.46 10.28
CA LYS A 114 7.52 -9.19 11.21
C LYS A 114 6.28 -8.63 10.48
N ALA A 115 6.45 -7.64 9.61
CA ALA A 115 5.35 -7.02 8.86
C ALA A 115 4.75 -8.00 7.84
N VAL A 116 5.60 -8.70 7.08
CA VAL A 116 5.16 -9.72 6.12
C VAL A 116 4.37 -10.83 6.83
N LYS A 117 4.86 -11.32 7.97
CA LYS A 117 4.14 -12.32 8.77
C LYS A 117 2.78 -11.80 9.23
N ALA A 118 2.73 -10.59 9.78
CA ALA A 118 1.47 -10.04 10.28
C ALA A 118 0.43 -9.80 9.18
N LEU A 119 0.87 -9.38 7.98
CA LEU A 119 -0.01 -9.26 6.81
C LEU A 119 -0.54 -10.62 6.36
N ARG A 120 0.32 -11.64 6.25
CA ARG A 120 -0.07 -12.99 5.82
C ARG A 120 -1.01 -13.68 6.81
N ASP A 121 -0.75 -13.48 8.10
CA ASP A 121 -1.57 -14.07 9.17
C ASP A 121 -2.82 -13.23 9.47
N GLY A 122 -2.96 -12.04 8.88
CA GLY A 122 -4.07 -11.11 9.13
C GLY A 122 -4.03 -10.45 10.52
N THR A 123 -2.95 -10.61 11.28
CA THR A 123 -2.89 -10.12 12.68
C THR A 123 -2.79 -8.61 12.80
N CYS A 124 -2.34 -7.92 11.74
CA CYS A 124 -2.26 -6.46 11.70
C CYS A 124 -3.54 -5.77 11.21
N LEU A 125 -4.60 -6.53 10.90
CA LEU A 125 -5.91 -5.97 10.56
C LEU A 125 -7.03 -6.91 11.04
N PRO A 126 -7.24 -7.05 12.37
CA PRO A 126 -8.20 -7.99 12.91
C PRO A 126 -9.63 -7.74 12.42
N GLY A 127 -10.32 -8.79 11.99
CA GLY A 127 -11.72 -8.71 11.54
C GLY A 127 -11.88 -8.39 10.05
N THR A 128 -10.82 -8.00 9.35
CA THR A 128 -10.84 -7.76 7.90
C THR A 128 -9.87 -8.71 7.21
N PRO A 129 -10.33 -9.54 6.26
CA PRO A 129 -9.45 -10.40 5.48
C PRO A 129 -8.41 -9.57 4.70
N ILE A 130 -7.15 -10.00 4.77
CA ILE A 130 -6.08 -9.49 3.91
C ILE A 130 -5.89 -10.49 2.75
N PRO A 131 -5.87 -10.03 1.49
CA PRO A 131 -5.65 -10.93 0.35
C PRO A 131 -4.21 -11.48 0.35
N PRO A 132 -3.92 -12.53 -0.45
CA PRO A 132 -2.58 -13.10 -0.52
C PRO A 132 -1.49 -12.06 -0.83
N ILE A 133 -0.37 -12.16 -0.10
CA ILE A 133 0.76 -11.22 -0.20
C ILE A 133 1.95 -11.87 -0.90
N TYR A 134 2.41 -11.25 -2.00
CA TYR A 134 3.51 -11.72 -2.83
C TYR A 134 4.70 -10.75 -2.74
N CYS A 135 5.73 -11.14 -1.98
CA CYS A 135 7.00 -10.40 -1.91
C CYS A 135 7.85 -10.74 -3.14
N ILE A 136 8.12 -9.76 -4.01
CA ILE A 136 8.92 -9.97 -5.23
C ILE A 136 10.12 -9.05 -5.34
N GLY A 137 10.42 -8.30 -4.27
CA GLY A 137 11.51 -7.35 -4.26
C GLY A 137 12.90 -7.99 -4.03
N PRO A 138 13.98 -7.21 -4.20
CA PRO A 138 13.94 -5.84 -4.70
C PRO A 138 13.85 -5.81 -6.22
N LEU A 139 12.79 -5.20 -6.75
CA LEU A 139 12.68 -4.82 -8.15
C LEU A 139 13.29 -3.44 -8.32
N ILE A 140 14.44 -3.41 -8.98
CA ILE A 140 15.19 -2.20 -9.31
C ILE A 140 15.38 -2.12 -10.83
N ALA A 141 15.41 -0.90 -11.37
CA ALA A 141 15.74 -0.70 -12.78
C ALA A 141 17.19 -1.10 -13.01
N ASP A 142 17.45 -1.84 -14.09
CA ASP A 142 18.80 -2.07 -14.56
C ASP A 142 19.36 -0.73 -15.06
N ARG A 143 20.38 -0.22 -14.35
CA ARG A 143 21.15 0.91 -14.85
C ARG A 143 22.10 0.34 -15.91
N GLY A 144 21.58 0.12 -17.11
CA GLY A 144 22.43 -0.15 -18.27
C GLY A 144 23.58 0.84 -18.28
N GLU A 145 24.80 0.36 -18.55
CA GLU A 145 26.02 1.18 -18.56
C GLU A 145 25.72 2.53 -19.22
N SER A 146 25.73 3.58 -18.41
CA SER A 146 25.68 4.93 -18.93
C SER A 146 26.94 5.06 -19.79
N ASN A 147 26.78 5.08 -21.11
CA ASN A 147 27.79 5.60 -22.01
C ASN A 147 28.05 7.04 -21.57
N ILE A 148 29.02 7.22 -20.68
CA ILE A 148 29.68 8.49 -20.42
C ILE A 148 30.45 8.75 -21.72
N GLY A 149 29.72 9.27 -22.72
CA GLY A 149 30.31 9.93 -23.85
C GLY A 149 31.06 11.12 -23.30
N GLY A 150 32.37 10.97 -23.14
CA GLY A 150 33.24 12.07 -22.80
C GLY A 150 33.07 13.16 -23.85
N GLU A 151 32.53 14.30 -23.44
CA GLU A 151 32.79 15.56 -24.12
C GLU A 151 34.30 15.79 -24.04
N LYS A 152 34.99 15.49 -25.14
CA LYS A 152 36.30 16.06 -25.40
C LYS A 152 36.06 17.41 -26.06
N ASN A 153 36.56 18.43 -25.38
CA ASN A 153 36.79 19.79 -25.86
C ASN A 153 37.31 19.81 -27.31
N GLU A 154 36.68 20.63 -28.15
CA GLU A 154 37.30 21.54 -29.12
C GLU A 154 36.48 22.82 -29.21
#